data_AF-A0A539ECN1-F1
#
_entry.id   AF-A0A539ECN1-F1
#
_cell.length_a   1.000
_cell.length_b   1.000
_cell.length_c   1.000
_cell.angle_alpha   90.00
_cell.angle_beta   90.00
_cell.angle_gamma   90.00
#
_symmetry.space_group_name_H-M   'P 1'
#
loop_
_entity.id
_entity.type
_entity.pdbx_description
1 polymer ?
#
loop_
_entity_poly.entity_id
_entity_poly.type
_entity_poly.pdbx_seq_one_letter_code
_entity_poly.pdbx_strand_id
1 'polypeptide(L)'
;MTKPWILALPAFWLVSSVVLADQTPEATACVYLINTSSAQKPEQHTTTPWYFWRSDHRVETRNAHGESGEVWELNARGQIFYTKLFHPAGKAIDYTPGDLSALALNTDWNQIRSIIDPKLLGTHLKRSGEQTVDNQRVERYAGTVDGVSTEVLWLPEMKLPVRIDKIQGGVAVSLRLAECKPLASAPWVMTSDAQMQSYKHLDYADLGDKENDPFVKSVISHNEGSHHGH
;
A
#
# COMPACT_ATOMS: atom_id res chain seq x y z
N MET A 1 66.90 37.45 -23.13
CA MET A 1 66.60 36.71 -21.90
C MET A 1 65.14 36.99 -21.56
N THR A 2 64.24 36.11 -21.99
CA THR A 2 63.52 35.06 -21.22
C THR A 2 62.08 35.49 -20.90
N LYS A 3 61.14 34.96 -21.69
CA LYS A 3 59.69 34.88 -21.41
C LYS A 3 59.45 34.12 -20.09
N PRO A 4 58.31 34.38 -19.43
CA PRO A 4 57.57 33.28 -18.83
C PRO A 4 56.16 33.16 -19.43
N TRP A 5 55.80 31.90 -19.69
CA TRP A 5 54.46 31.44 -20.00
C TRP A 5 53.64 31.35 -18.70
N ILE A 6 52.36 31.74 -18.74
CA ILE A 6 51.36 31.31 -17.76
C ILE A 6 50.32 30.50 -18.52
N LEU A 7 50.24 29.22 -18.15
CA LEU A 7 49.26 28.26 -18.61
C LEU A 7 47.88 28.62 -18.05
N ALA A 8 46.89 28.73 -18.93
CA ALA A 8 45.48 28.77 -18.55
C ALA A 8 45.04 27.35 -18.15
N LEU A 9 44.57 27.21 -16.91
CA LEU A 9 43.85 26.01 -16.44
C LEU A 9 42.38 26.12 -16.85
N PRO A 10 41.77 25.09 -17.47
CA PRO A 10 40.33 25.07 -17.65
C PRO A 10 39.67 24.75 -16.30
N ALA A 11 38.77 25.63 -15.87
CA ALA A 11 37.86 25.36 -14.78
C ALA A 11 36.86 24.27 -15.22
N PHE A 12 37.14 23.03 -14.83
CA PHE A 12 36.18 21.93 -14.95
C PHE A 12 35.05 22.17 -13.94
N TRP A 13 33.90 22.62 -14.43
CA TRP A 13 32.65 22.55 -13.69
C TRP A 13 32.24 21.07 -13.61
N LEU A 14 32.48 20.46 -12.45
CA LEU A 14 31.87 19.18 -12.09
C LEU A 14 30.36 19.43 -11.94
N VAL A 15 29.60 19.17 -13.00
CA VAL A 15 28.16 18.94 -12.88
C VAL A 15 28.03 17.57 -12.21
N SER A 16 27.87 17.56 -10.90
CA SER A 16 27.46 16.36 -10.18
C SER A 16 26.06 16.01 -10.67
N SER A 17 25.97 15.13 -11.65
CA SER A 17 24.74 14.42 -11.98
C SER A 17 24.37 13.63 -10.73
N VAL A 18 23.47 14.17 -9.92
CA VAL A 18 22.81 13.40 -8.87
C VAL A 18 22.03 12.32 -9.61
N VAL A 19 22.59 11.12 -9.64
CA VAL A 19 21.81 9.92 -9.91
C VAL A 19 20.75 9.92 -8.82
N LEU A 20 19.50 10.24 -9.19
CA LEU A 20 18.33 9.95 -8.37
C LEU A 20 18.30 8.42 -8.24
N ALA A 21 19.03 7.92 -7.24
CA ALA A 21 18.83 6.57 -6.75
C ALA A 21 17.33 6.42 -6.52
N ASP A 22 16.79 5.26 -6.88
CA ASP A 22 15.41 4.93 -6.60
C ASP A 22 15.23 4.85 -5.08
N GLN A 23 15.00 6.02 -4.45
CA GLN A 23 15.00 6.16 -3.00
C GLN A 23 13.91 5.25 -2.45
N THR A 24 14.25 4.46 -1.43
CA THR A 24 13.27 3.69 -0.68
C THR A 24 12.25 4.68 -0.10
N PRO A 25 10.95 4.54 -0.40
CA PRO A 25 9.93 5.36 0.22
C PRO A 25 10.07 5.42 1.73
N GLU A 26 9.91 6.64 2.26
CA GLU A 26 9.99 6.92 3.69
C GLU A 26 9.01 6.06 4.49
N ALA A 27 9.41 5.72 5.72
CA ALA A 27 8.55 5.06 6.68
C ALA A 27 7.43 6.02 7.12
N THR A 28 6.18 5.65 6.85
CA THR A 28 5.03 6.54 7.00
C THR A 28 3.84 5.81 7.61
N ALA A 29 3.00 6.60 8.27
CA ALA A 29 1.66 6.21 8.70
C ALA A 29 0.66 7.17 8.04
N CYS A 30 -0.34 6.61 7.36
CA CYS A 30 -1.32 7.36 6.60
C CYS A 30 -2.73 6.92 6.97
N VAL A 31 -3.64 7.88 6.95
CA VAL A 31 -5.08 7.66 7.01
C VAL A 31 -5.66 8.00 5.66
N TYR A 32 -6.40 7.05 5.11
CA TYR A 32 -7.22 7.24 3.93
C TYR A 32 -8.69 7.24 4.33
N LEU A 33 -9.52 7.88 3.51
CA LEU A 33 -10.97 7.77 3.57
C LEU A 33 -11.46 6.99 2.36
N ILE A 34 -12.19 5.93 2.61
CA ILE A 34 -12.90 5.16 1.59
C ILE A 34 -14.31 5.71 1.49
N ASN A 35 -14.68 6.16 0.30
CA ASN A 35 -16.05 6.52 -0.05
C ASN A 35 -16.59 5.51 -1.05
N THR A 36 -17.75 4.94 -0.76
CA THR A 36 -18.45 4.07 -1.70
C THR A 36 -19.79 4.69 -2.07
N SER A 37 -20.09 4.73 -3.37
CA SER A 37 -21.37 5.16 -3.90
C SER A 37 -21.88 4.18 -4.96
N SER A 38 -23.20 4.08 -5.08
CA SER A 38 -23.85 3.28 -6.12
C SER A 38 -24.79 4.16 -6.92
N ALA A 39 -24.74 4.05 -8.25
CA ALA A 39 -25.68 4.72 -9.15
C ALA A 39 -27.15 4.33 -8.87
N GLN A 40 -27.38 3.17 -8.26
CA GLN A 40 -28.72 2.69 -7.90
C GLN A 40 -29.23 3.27 -6.59
N LYS A 41 -28.33 3.74 -5.71
CA LYS A 41 -28.65 4.31 -4.40
C LYS A 41 -27.73 5.50 -4.09
N PRO A 42 -27.88 6.62 -4.83
CA PRO A 42 -26.97 7.76 -4.75
C PRO A 42 -27.02 8.49 -3.39
N GLU A 43 -28.04 8.27 -2.57
CA GLU A 43 -28.10 8.79 -1.20
C GLU A 43 -27.37 7.93 -0.16
N GLN A 44 -26.99 6.69 -0.48
CA GLN A 44 -26.21 5.83 0.42
C GLN A 44 -24.72 5.98 0.13
N HIS A 45 -24.12 6.99 0.74
CA HIS A 45 -22.67 7.17 0.76
C HIS A 45 -22.13 6.87 2.15
N THR A 46 -21.20 5.92 2.23
CA THR A 46 -20.47 5.63 3.46
C THR A 46 -19.04 6.13 3.31
N THR A 47 -18.58 6.91 4.29
CA THR A 47 -17.18 7.30 4.43
C THR A 47 -16.58 6.56 5.60
N THR A 48 -15.53 5.77 5.38
CA THR A 48 -14.85 5.02 6.43
C THR A 48 -13.34 5.28 6.40
N PRO A 49 -12.69 5.51 7.56
CA PRO A 49 -11.24 5.59 7.59
C PRO A 49 -10.60 4.24 7.29
N TRP A 50 -9.42 4.25 6.68
CA TRP A 50 -8.58 3.09 6.46
C TRP A 50 -7.13 3.48 6.71
N TYR A 51 -6.44 2.68 7.50
CA TYR A 51 -5.09 3.00 7.95
C TYR A 51 -4.08 2.22 7.15
N PHE A 52 -2.97 2.88 6.82
CA PHE A 52 -1.85 2.32 6.09
C PHE A 52 -0.54 2.71 6.78
N TRP A 53 0.26 1.72 7.13
CA TRP A 53 1.62 1.93 7.62
C TRP A 53 2.61 1.22 6.72
N ARG A 54 3.76 1.83 6.53
CA ARG A 54 4.86 1.27 5.74
C ARG A 54 6.19 1.60 6.39
N SER A 55 7.07 0.62 6.42
CA SER A 55 8.51 0.75 6.64
C SER A 55 9.25 -0.07 5.58
N ASP A 56 10.57 -0.21 5.70
CA ASP A 56 11.37 -1.00 4.76
C ASP A 56 11.04 -2.49 4.79
N HIS A 57 10.62 -3.00 5.96
CA HIS A 57 10.43 -4.43 6.21
C HIS A 57 9.00 -4.80 6.62
N ARG A 58 8.10 -3.83 6.73
CA ARG A 58 6.73 -4.09 7.15
C ARG A 58 5.73 -3.15 6.49
N VAL A 59 4.61 -3.71 6.06
CA VAL A 59 3.41 -2.96 5.66
C VAL A 59 2.28 -3.45 6.53
N GLU A 60 1.52 -2.53 7.11
CA GLU A 60 0.30 -2.87 7.84
C GLU A 60 -0.87 -2.06 7.28
N THR A 61 -2.03 -2.70 7.17
CA THR A 61 -3.27 -2.02 6.87
C THR A 61 -4.32 -2.37 7.90
N ARG A 62 -5.27 -1.45 8.15
CA ARG A 62 -6.35 -1.69 9.11
C ARG A 62 -7.65 -1.02 8.69
N ASN A 63 -8.76 -1.72 8.91
CA ASN A 63 -10.09 -1.19 8.65
C ASN A 63 -10.49 -0.10 9.66
N ALA A 64 -11.58 0.61 9.36
CA ALA A 64 -12.05 1.78 10.11
C ALA A 64 -12.24 1.58 11.60
N HIS A 65 -12.76 0.41 11.98
CA HIS A 65 -13.09 0.08 13.37
C HIS A 65 -11.92 -0.58 14.09
N GLY A 66 -10.80 -0.80 13.40
CA GLY A 66 -9.64 -1.48 13.96
C GLY A 66 -9.91 -2.94 14.31
N GLU A 67 -10.92 -3.55 13.70
CA GLU A 67 -11.35 -4.91 14.00
C GLU A 67 -10.51 -5.95 13.27
N SER A 68 -10.12 -5.63 12.04
CA SER A 68 -9.23 -6.46 11.25
C SER A 68 -8.13 -5.62 10.61
N GLY A 69 -6.99 -6.28 10.44
CA GLY A 69 -5.82 -5.72 9.79
C GLY A 69 -5.05 -6.79 9.04
N GLU A 70 -4.08 -6.32 8.27
CA GLU A 70 -3.22 -7.14 7.44
C GLU A 70 -1.79 -6.67 7.66
N VAL A 71 -0.89 -7.61 7.89
CA VAL A 71 0.54 -7.33 8.05
C VAL A 71 1.30 -8.12 7.01
N TRP A 72 2.16 -7.42 6.27
CA TRP A 72 3.14 -8.01 5.38
C TRP A 72 4.53 -7.73 5.92
N GLU A 73 5.37 -8.75 6.05
CA GLU A 73 6.73 -8.61 6.58
C GLU A 73 7.75 -9.18 5.60
N LEU A 74 8.85 -8.45 5.42
CA LEU A 74 10.01 -8.88 4.64
C LEU A 74 11.16 -9.21 5.58
N ASN A 75 11.55 -10.48 5.64
CA ASN A 75 12.66 -10.90 6.48
C ASN A 75 14.03 -10.59 5.84
N ALA A 76 15.11 -10.77 6.61
CA ALA A 76 16.48 -10.52 6.15
C ALA A 76 16.95 -11.42 5.00
N ARG A 77 16.24 -12.53 4.71
CA ARG A 77 16.49 -13.41 3.57
C ARG A 77 15.67 -13.04 2.33
N GLY A 78 14.91 -11.93 2.38
CA GLY A 78 14.04 -11.49 1.30
C GLY A 78 12.75 -12.30 1.16
N GLN A 79 12.37 -13.08 2.18
CA GLN A 79 11.13 -13.84 2.17
C GLN A 79 9.99 -13.00 2.73
N ILE A 80 8.82 -13.10 2.11
CA ILE A 80 7.63 -12.36 2.47
C ILE A 80 6.68 -13.25 3.27
N PHE A 81 6.22 -12.72 4.39
CA PHE A 81 5.20 -13.32 5.25
C PHE A 81 3.97 -12.42 5.23
N TYR A 82 2.80 -13.03 5.37
CA TYR A 82 1.53 -12.32 5.50
C TYR A 82 0.78 -12.83 6.71
N THR A 83 0.25 -11.91 7.52
CA THR A 83 -0.57 -12.24 8.67
C THR A 83 -1.86 -11.44 8.61
N LYS A 84 -2.99 -12.13 8.68
CA LYS A 84 -4.31 -11.51 8.85
C LYS A 84 -4.65 -11.41 10.32
N LEU A 85 -4.92 -10.19 10.80
CA LEU A 85 -5.19 -9.87 12.20
C LEU A 85 -6.69 -9.71 12.45
N PHE A 86 -7.16 -10.28 13.56
CA PHE A 86 -8.53 -10.14 14.07
C PHE A 86 -8.46 -9.64 15.51
N HIS A 87 -8.39 -8.32 15.68
CA HIS A 87 -8.08 -7.67 16.95
C HIS A 87 -9.08 -8.01 18.07
N PRO A 88 -10.42 -7.97 17.87
CA PRO A 88 -11.38 -8.30 18.93
C PRO A 88 -11.32 -9.76 19.36
N ALA A 89 -10.92 -10.65 18.45
CA ALA A 89 -10.78 -12.07 18.74
C ALA A 89 -9.42 -12.42 19.36
N GLY A 90 -8.45 -11.50 19.33
CA GLY A 90 -7.05 -11.79 19.71
C GLY A 90 -6.47 -12.94 18.89
N LYS A 91 -6.78 -12.98 17.59
CA LYS A 91 -6.37 -14.08 16.69
C LYS A 91 -5.64 -13.55 15.46
N ALA A 92 -4.73 -14.37 14.96
CA ALA A 92 -3.98 -14.15 13.73
C ALA A 92 -4.05 -15.39 12.85
N ILE A 93 -4.04 -15.19 11.53
CA ILE A 93 -3.83 -16.26 10.56
C ILE A 93 -2.54 -15.96 9.81
N ASP A 94 -1.60 -16.89 9.87
CA ASP A 94 -0.28 -16.73 9.28
C ASP A 94 -0.17 -17.48 7.96
N TYR A 95 0.45 -16.81 6.99
CA TYR A 95 0.73 -17.32 5.66
C TYR A 95 2.23 -17.28 5.46
N THR A 96 2.82 -18.46 5.29
CA THR A 96 4.23 -18.63 4.98
C THR A 96 4.49 -18.30 3.50
N PRO A 97 5.76 -18.10 3.10
CA PRO A 97 6.11 -17.96 1.67
C PRO A 97 5.61 -19.13 0.80
N GLY A 98 5.55 -20.34 1.36
CA GLY A 98 5.02 -21.52 0.67
C GLY A 98 3.51 -21.40 0.41
N ASP A 99 2.75 -20.92 1.40
CA ASP A 99 1.31 -20.69 1.27
C ASP A 99 1.02 -19.61 0.23
N LEU A 100 1.75 -18.49 0.29
CA LEU A 100 1.62 -17.39 -0.68
C LEU A 100 1.87 -17.87 -2.12
N SER A 101 2.91 -18.70 -2.30
CA SER A 101 3.21 -19.30 -3.61
C SER A 101 2.11 -20.26 -4.07
N ALA A 102 1.57 -21.08 -3.17
CA ALA A 102 0.50 -22.03 -3.51
C ALA A 102 -0.81 -21.32 -3.89
N LEU A 103 -1.09 -20.17 -3.26
CA LEU A 103 -2.24 -19.32 -3.55
C LEU A 103 -2.05 -18.39 -4.75
N ALA A 104 -0.88 -18.45 -5.41
CA ALA A 104 -0.49 -17.52 -6.48
C ALA A 104 -0.66 -16.04 -6.08
N LEU A 105 -0.47 -15.73 -4.79
CA LEU A 105 -0.53 -14.36 -4.30
C LEU A 105 0.73 -13.61 -4.71
N ASN A 106 0.55 -12.32 -5.01
CA ASN A 106 1.65 -11.47 -5.39
C ASN A 106 2.66 -11.32 -4.25
N THR A 107 3.92 -11.59 -4.54
CA THR A 107 5.06 -11.49 -3.62
C THR A 107 6.09 -10.46 -4.09
N ASP A 108 5.67 -9.47 -4.89
CA ASP A 108 6.50 -8.30 -5.17
C ASP A 108 6.42 -7.28 -4.04
N TRP A 109 7.50 -7.15 -3.27
CA TRP A 109 7.58 -6.21 -2.15
C TRP A 109 7.35 -4.75 -2.55
N ASN A 110 7.77 -4.35 -3.77
CA ASN A 110 7.54 -2.99 -4.26
C ASN A 110 6.08 -2.72 -4.57
N GLN A 111 5.32 -3.74 -4.93
CA GLN A 111 3.88 -3.65 -5.09
C GLN A 111 3.18 -3.65 -3.72
N ILE A 112 3.55 -4.55 -2.81
CA ILE A 112 2.96 -4.64 -1.45
C ILE A 112 3.11 -3.33 -0.66
N ARG A 113 4.26 -2.66 -0.80
CA ARG A 113 4.52 -1.35 -0.16
C ARG A 113 3.77 -0.18 -0.79
N SER A 114 2.95 -0.42 -1.81
CA SER A 114 2.15 0.59 -2.48
C SER A 114 0.68 0.20 -2.43
N ILE A 115 -0.20 1.20 -2.37
CA ILE A 115 -1.66 0.97 -2.36
C ILE A 115 -2.15 0.58 -3.76
N ILE A 116 -1.44 1.01 -4.79
CA ILE A 116 -1.64 0.59 -6.18
C ILE A 116 -0.31 0.14 -6.76
N ASP A 117 -0.30 -0.93 -7.55
CA ASP A 117 0.93 -1.37 -8.22
C ASP A 117 1.52 -0.24 -9.08
N PRO A 118 2.72 0.28 -8.74
CA PRO A 118 3.34 1.35 -9.52
C PRO A 118 3.60 0.96 -10.98
N LYS A 119 3.71 -0.34 -11.29
CA LYS A 119 3.89 -0.83 -12.67
C LYS A 119 2.69 -0.54 -13.56
N LEU A 120 1.49 -0.34 -12.99
CA LEU A 120 0.30 0.06 -13.74
C LEU A 120 0.39 1.50 -14.25
N LEU A 121 1.17 2.36 -13.58
CA LEU A 121 1.35 3.76 -13.95
C LEU A 121 2.23 3.86 -15.20
N GLY A 122 1.70 4.49 -16.26
CA GLY A 122 2.35 4.60 -17.57
C GLY A 122 2.12 3.41 -18.51
N THR A 123 1.72 2.24 -17.99
CA THR A 123 1.40 1.06 -18.79
C THR A 123 -0.10 0.98 -19.06
N HIS A 124 -0.89 0.52 -18.09
CA HIS A 124 -2.35 0.38 -18.15
C HIS A 124 -3.06 1.69 -17.82
N LEU A 125 -2.48 2.47 -16.91
CA LEU A 125 -2.97 3.78 -16.53
C LEU A 125 -2.10 4.83 -17.22
N LYS A 126 -2.64 5.49 -18.25
CA LYS A 126 -1.90 6.49 -19.02
C LYS A 126 -1.87 7.81 -18.27
N ARG A 127 -0.70 8.45 -18.26
CA ARG A 127 -0.54 9.78 -17.69
C ARG A 127 -1.41 10.77 -18.49
N SER A 128 -2.33 11.44 -17.82
CA SER A 128 -3.30 12.37 -18.42
C SER A 128 -3.10 13.80 -17.96
N GLY A 129 -2.22 14.05 -16.99
CA GLY A 129 -1.84 15.40 -16.59
C GLY A 129 -1.04 15.45 -15.29
N GLU A 130 -0.92 16.66 -14.75
CA GLU A 130 -0.37 16.96 -13.43
C GLU A 130 -1.13 18.13 -12.81
N GLN A 131 -1.12 18.20 -11.48
CA GLN A 131 -1.71 19.30 -10.71
C GLN A 131 -0.97 19.45 -9.39
N THR A 132 -1.30 20.49 -8.63
CA THR A 132 -0.79 20.69 -7.26
C THR A 132 -1.92 20.44 -6.27
N VAL A 133 -1.67 19.63 -5.25
CA VAL A 133 -2.58 19.40 -4.10
C VAL A 133 -1.78 19.66 -2.84
N ASP A 134 -2.25 20.57 -1.97
CA ASP A 134 -1.58 20.93 -0.71
C ASP A 134 -0.08 21.26 -0.89
N ASN A 135 0.23 22.07 -1.91
CA ASN A 135 1.58 22.45 -2.33
C ASN A 135 2.49 21.29 -2.80
N GLN A 136 1.95 20.10 -3.02
CA GLN A 136 2.68 18.97 -3.56
C GLN A 136 2.30 18.70 -5.02
N ARG A 137 3.30 18.42 -5.86
CA ARG A 137 3.09 18.05 -7.26
C ARG A 137 2.55 16.63 -7.34
N VAL A 138 1.37 16.46 -7.94
CA VAL A 138 0.75 15.16 -8.18
C VAL A 138 0.56 14.92 -9.68
N GLU A 139 0.71 13.67 -10.09
CA GLU A 139 0.56 13.21 -11.46
C GLU A 139 -0.77 12.46 -11.62
N ARG A 140 -1.53 12.78 -12.65
CA ARG A 140 -2.81 12.13 -12.94
C ARG A 140 -2.58 10.99 -13.92
N TYR A 141 -3.11 9.83 -13.58
CA TYR A 141 -3.14 8.65 -14.43
C TYR A 141 -4.57 8.13 -14.56
N ALA A 142 -4.96 7.67 -15.74
CA ALA A 142 -6.27 7.11 -15.97
C ALA A 142 -6.22 5.97 -17.00
N GLY A 143 -7.12 5.00 -16.84
CA GLY A 143 -7.24 3.89 -17.77
C GLY A 143 -8.23 2.84 -17.27
N THR A 144 -8.13 1.64 -17.83
CA THR A 144 -8.91 0.49 -17.42
C THR A 144 -7.96 -0.64 -17.06
N VAL A 145 -8.15 -1.21 -15.87
CA VAL A 145 -7.40 -2.37 -15.36
C VAL A 145 -8.44 -3.46 -15.08
N ASP A 146 -8.31 -4.61 -15.73
CA ASP A 146 -9.23 -5.76 -15.57
C ASP A 146 -10.72 -5.41 -15.68
N GLY A 147 -11.07 -4.51 -16.61
CA GLY A 147 -12.43 -4.04 -16.83
C GLY A 147 -12.94 -2.98 -15.84
N VAL A 148 -12.10 -2.51 -14.91
CA VAL A 148 -12.39 -1.45 -13.94
C VAL A 148 -11.82 -0.13 -14.42
N SER A 149 -12.68 0.86 -14.62
CA SER A 149 -12.23 2.23 -14.92
C SER A 149 -11.56 2.80 -13.68
N THR A 150 -10.29 3.21 -13.81
CA THR A 150 -9.46 3.62 -12.69
C THR A 150 -8.80 4.98 -13.00
N GLU A 151 -8.93 5.93 -12.09
CA GLU A 151 -8.16 7.17 -12.06
C GLU A 151 -7.29 7.20 -10.79
N VAL A 152 -6.06 7.68 -10.92
CA VAL A 152 -5.10 7.82 -9.82
C VAL A 152 -4.52 9.22 -9.84
N LEU A 153 -4.58 9.91 -8.70
CA LEU A 153 -3.74 11.05 -8.40
C LEU A 153 -2.54 10.57 -7.59
N TRP A 154 -1.39 10.51 -8.24
CA TRP A 154 -0.16 9.95 -7.71
C TRP A 154 0.73 11.04 -7.15
N LEU A 155 1.25 10.87 -5.93
CA LEU A 155 2.27 11.73 -5.33
C LEU A 155 3.64 11.07 -5.51
N PRO A 156 4.48 11.54 -6.47
CA PRO A 156 5.72 10.86 -6.81
C PRO A 156 6.72 10.83 -5.67
N GLU A 157 6.80 11.92 -4.88
CA GLU A 157 7.76 12.06 -3.77
C GLU A 157 7.53 11.01 -2.68
N MET A 158 6.26 10.71 -2.35
CA MET A 158 5.92 9.71 -1.32
C MET A 158 5.72 8.30 -1.90
N LYS A 159 5.70 8.15 -3.23
CA LYS A 159 5.27 6.95 -3.94
C LYS A 159 3.95 6.40 -3.35
N LEU A 160 2.95 7.28 -3.26
CA LEU A 160 1.63 6.96 -2.73
C LEU A 160 0.54 7.69 -3.54
N PRO A 161 -0.68 7.13 -3.64
CA PRO A 161 -1.80 7.85 -4.19
C PRO A 161 -2.32 8.88 -3.19
N VAL A 162 -2.61 10.09 -3.67
CA VAL A 162 -3.50 11.04 -2.97
C VAL A 162 -4.96 10.67 -3.20
N ARG A 163 -5.28 10.10 -4.36
CA ARG A 163 -6.61 9.59 -4.68
C ARG A 163 -6.54 8.40 -5.62
N ILE A 164 -7.41 7.42 -5.40
CA ILE A 164 -7.76 6.38 -6.38
C ILE A 164 -9.27 6.39 -6.52
N ASP A 165 -9.77 6.54 -7.74
CA ASP A 165 -11.18 6.36 -8.06
C ASP A 165 -11.33 5.12 -8.95
N LYS A 166 -12.15 4.17 -8.54
CA LYS A 166 -12.50 2.95 -9.30
C LYS A 166 -13.99 2.94 -9.59
N ILE A 167 -14.37 2.63 -10.83
CA ILE A 167 -15.77 2.48 -11.24
C ILE A 167 -15.94 1.13 -11.94
N GLN A 168 -16.87 0.33 -11.44
CA GLN A 168 -17.25 -0.96 -12.03
C GLN A 168 -18.74 -1.22 -11.83
N GLY A 169 -19.45 -1.58 -12.90
CA GLY A 169 -20.86 -1.99 -12.79
C GLY A 169 -21.81 -0.93 -12.17
N GLY A 170 -21.48 0.37 -12.29
CA GLY A 170 -22.27 1.45 -11.68
C GLY A 170 -22.00 1.71 -10.19
N VAL A 171 -21.04 0.99 -9.59
CA VAL A 171 -20.50 1.27 -8.26
C VAL A 171 -19.20 2.07 -8.41
N ALA A 172 -19.08 3.14 -7.64
CA ALA A 172 -17.86 3.94 -7.55
C ALA A 172 -17.25 3.82 -6.15
N VAL A 173 -15.95 3.58 -6.10
CA VAL A 173 -15.16 3.56 -4.87
C VAL A 173 -14.05 4.59 -5.01
N SER A 174 -13.96 5.51 -4.05
CA SER A 174 -12.90 6.52 -3.98
C SER A 174 -12.10 6.33 -2.70
N LEU A 175 -10.80 6.12 -2.83
CA LEU A 175 -9.84 6.13 -1.74
C LEU A 175 -9.11 7.46 -1.78
N ARG A 176 -9.23 8.29 -0.74
CA ARG A 176 -8.57 9.61 -0.67
C ARG A 176 -7.65 9.71 0.53
N LEU A 177 -6.43 10.18 0.32
CA LEU A 177 -5.51 10.47 1.40
C LEU A 177 -6.07 11.61 2.27
N ALA A 178 -6.20 11.34 3.57
CA ALA A 178 -6.64 12.32 4.55
C ALA A 178 -5.44 12.97 5.24
N GLU A 179 -4.49 12.15 5.68
CA GLU A 179 -3.30 12.60 6.38
C GLU A 179 -2.19 11.54 6.27
N CYS A 180 -0.93 11.96 6.15
CA CYS A 180 0.24 11.11 6.32
C CYS A 180 1.23 11.80 7.26
N LYS A 181 1.93 11.01 8.08
CA LYS A 181 3.03 11.46 8.94
C LYS A 181 4.18 10.47 8.91
N PRO A 182 5.43 10.93 9.14
CA PRO A 182 6.54 10.03 9.40
C PRO A 182 6.20 9.05 10.53
N LEU A 183 6.52 7.77 10.35
CA LEU A 183 6.09 6.70 11.24
C LEU A 183 6.47 6.96 12.72
N ALA A 184 7.65 7.53 12.96
CA ALA A 184 8.16 7.85 14.30
C ALA A 184 7.36 8.94 15.05
N SER A 185 6.53 9.72 14.33
CA SER A 185 5.78 10.86 14.86
C SER A 185 4.26 10.71 14.73
N ALA A 186 3.81 9.61 14.14
CA ALA A 186 2.40 9.39 13.84
C ALA A 186 1.60 9.04 15.11
N PRO A 187 0.39 9.59 15.29
CA PRO A 187 -0.47 9.23 16.42
C PRO A 187 -1.18 7.88 16.22
N TRP A 188 -1.27 7.39 14.97
CA TRP A 188 -1.85 6.08 14.66
C TRP A 188 -0.76 5.02 14.77
N VAL A 189 -0.88 4.16 15.77
CA VAL A 189 0.17 3.19 16.11
C VAL A 189 -0.12 1.86 15.42
N MET A 190 0.90 1.30 14.78
CA MET A 190 0.89 -0.05 14.24
C MET A 190 0.64 -1.09 15.34
N THR A 191 0.26 -2.30 14.94
CA THR A 191 0.22 -3.42 15.90
C THR A 191 1.64 -3.69 16.40
N SER A 192 1.90 -3.53 17.69
CA SER A 192 3.24 -3.82 18.23
C SER A 192 3.57 -5.32 18.13
N ASP A 193 4.86 -5.67 18.07
CA ASP A 193 5.29 -7.07 18.03
C ASP A 193 4.81 -7.85 19.27
N ALA A 194 4.83 -7.20 20.44
CA ALA A 194 4.30 -7.79 21.68
C ALA A 194 2.79 -8.07 21.57
N GLN A 195 2.04 -7.18 20.92
CA GLN A 195 0.62 -7.39 20.68
C GLN A 195 0.38 -8.51 19.67
N MET A 196 1.14 -8.56 18.57
CA MET A 196 1.04 -9.66 17.60
C MET A 196 1.32 -11.00 18.27
N GLN A 197 2.42 -11.11 19.03
CA GLN A 197 2.80 -12.32 19.76
C GLN A 197 1.77 -12.76 20.82
N SER A 198 0.95 -11.83 21.30
CA SER A 198 -0.12 -12.16 22.26
C SER A 198 -1.33 -12.83 21.60
N TYR A 199 -1.44 -12.80 20.27
CA TYR A 199 -2.56 -13.39 19.55
C TYR A 199 -2.44 -14.90 19.49
N LYS A 200 -3.60 -15.57 19.42
CA LYS A 200 -3.64 -16.97 19.07
C LYS A 200 -3.45 -17.09 17.56
N HIS A 201 -2.31 -17.63 17.17
CA HIS A 201 -1.93 -17.87 15.79
C HIS A 201 -2.53 -19.19 15.26
N LEU A 202 -2.93 -19.16 13.99
CA LEU A 202 -3.38 -20.29 13.22
C LEU A 202 -2.62 -20.27 11.90
N ASP A 203 -1.93 -21.35 11.58
CA ASP A 203 -1.31 -21.49 10.27
C ASP A 203 -2.41 -21.64 9.21
N TYR A 204 -2.23 -21.01 8.04
CA TYR A 204 -3.21 -21.07 6.96
C TYR A 204 -3.53 -22.52 6.54
N ALA A 205 -2.51 -23.38 6.49
CA ALA A 205 -2.67 -24.80 6.17
C ALA A 205 -3.58 -25.56 7.15
N ASP A 206 -3.67 -25.11 8.41
CA ASP A 206 -4.49 -25.75 9.44
C ASP A 206 -5.99 -25.39 9.35
N LEU A 207 -6.38 -24.43 8.50
CA LEU A 207 -7.76 -23.99 8.41
C LEU A 207 -8.69 -25.11 7.93
N GLY A 208 -8.22 -25.97 7.02
CA GLY A 208 -9.00 -27.11 6.50
C GLY A 208 -9.36 -28.14 7.57
N ASP A 209 -8.44 -28.43 8.49
CA ASP A 209 -8.71 -29.36 9.60
C ASP A 209 -9.58 -28.74 10.70
N LYS A 210 -9.79 -27.41 10.65
CA LYS A 210 -10.53 -26.62 11.64
C LYS A 210 -11.82 -26.04 11.08
N GLU A 211 -12.35 -26.58 9.98
CA GLU A 211 -13.60 -26.12 9.34
C GLU A 211 -14.80 -26.04 10.30
N ASN A 212 -14.81 -26.80 11.39
CA ASN A 212 -15.87 -26.76 12.40
C ASN A 212 -15.68 -25.71 13.51
N ASP A 213 -14.49 -25.09 13.62
CA ASP A 213 -14.22 -24.02 14.58
C ASP A 213 -15.07 -22.77 14.22
N PRO A 214 -15.85 -22.21 15.16
CA PRO A 214 -16.72 -21.06 14.87
C PRO A 214 -15.98 -19.83 14.33
N PHE A 215 -14.73 -19.60 14.76
CA PHE A 215 -13.93 -18.52 14.23
C PHE A 215 -13.48 -18.83 12.80
N VAL A 216 -13.00 -20.04 12.51
CA VAL A 216 -12.61 -20.41 11.14
C VAL A 216 -13.80 -20.27 10.18
N LYS A 217 -15.00 -20.73 10.59
CA LYS A 217 -16.24 -20.49 9.85
C LYS A 217 -16.50 -19.02 9.58
N SER A 218 -16.30 -18.16 10.59
CA SER A 218 -16.49 -16.71 10.45
C SER A 218 -15.46 -16.07 9.51
N VAL A 219 -14.23 -16.58 9.47
CA VAL A 219 -13.19 -16.05 8.58
C VAL A 219 -13.43 -16.47 7.13
N ILE A 220 -13.77 -17.74 6.89
CA ILE A 220 -14.06 -18.25 5.54
C ILE A 220 -15.22 -17.45 4.92
N SER A 221 -16.30 -17.23 5.68
CA SER A 221 -17.43 -16.44 5.19
C SER A 221 -17.11 -14.96 4.93
N HIS A 222 -16.16 -14.37 5.66
CA HIS A 222 -15.70 -13.00 5.41
C HIS A 222 -14.70 -12.90 4.24
N ASN A 223 -13.88 -13.94 4.00
CA ASN A 223 -12.91 -13.94 2.89
C ASN A 223 -13.58 -14.09 1.52
N GLU A 224 -14.68 -14.84 1.41
CA GLU A 224 -15.45 -14.98 0.16
C GLU A 224 -16.02 -13.63 -0.36
N GLY A 225 -16.17 -12.62 0.50
CA GLY A 225 -16.62 -11.27 0.12
C GLY A 225 -15.51 -10.22 -0.05
N SER A 226 -14.25 -10.52 0.28
CA SER A 226 -13.13 -9.55 0.25
C SER A 226 -12.16 -9.71 -0.92
N HIS A 227 -12.40 -10.66 -1.84
CA HIS A 227 -11.66 -10.75 -3.10
C HIS A 227 -12.11 -9.65 -4.10
N HIS A 228 -11.86 -8.39 -3.75
CA HIS A 228 -11.96 -7.27 -4.68
C HIS A 228 -10.58 -6.63 -4.87
N GLY A 229 -9.84 -7.20 -5.82
CA GLY A 229 -8.89 -6.50 -6.70
C GLY A 229 -7.83 -5.60 -6.06
N HIS A 230 -6.63 -6.14 -5.89
CA HIS A 230 -5.42 -5.37 -6.15
C HIS A 230 -5.19 -5.26 -7.66
#